data_AF-A0A660XMV8-F1
#
_entry.id   AF-A0A660XMV8-F1
#
_cell.length_a   1.000
_cell.length_b   1.000
_cell.length_c   1.000
_cell.angle_alpha   90.00
_cell.angle_beta   90.00
_cell.angle_gamma   90.00
#
_symmetry.space_group_name_H-M   'P 1'
#
loop_
_entity.id
_entity.type
_entity.pdbx_description
1 polymer ?
#
loop_
_entity_poly.entity_id
_entity_poly.type
_entity_poly.pdbx_seq_one_letter_code
_entity_poly.pdbx_strand_id
1 'polypeptide(L)'
;MRLKYNMLYLAVFLLLGINNGVYGDITQSYHSCGILVTESDCLLFHSENQDQLILELANTASYQAGDQVCVSGLLELGFYENCQSADGYLHNNTIYMSFVDDQIIIETVDDVNIELIIDNYQGEVIDSIDFLSTYLTQFPGSLPIEIIIEALNINPNVKFAHANYIMGFPETFQISQQFPDENQPPLLEGESPPIYYEDGGCYSIGNDSANIIAVGTDIVIAVIDNGIDLAHPLFENDLILPGYDFVDDDYYPDEVPGNAYGHGTFVSGIIRRIAPGAKLLPFRVFDEDGYAGSFDVAQAIYTALIDSSNVKIINMSFGTYHTIDIIEHAINSAIDSGIIIVSSPGNDNTSTPTYPSSYDDVISVSAIDSLDLKADFSNYGNYIDVCAPGVKIYSSLAGEYQWGYWSGTSFSAPMAAGI
;
A
#
# COMPACT_ATOMS: atom_id res chain seq x y z
N MET A 1 -15.21 31.38 -37.09
CA MET A 1 -13.79 31.26 -37.48
C MET A 1 -13.36 29.86 -37.08
N ARG A 2 -13.37 28.93 -38.04
CA ARG A 2 -12.79 27.58 -37.90
C ARG A 2 -11.32 27.66 -38.31
N LEU A 3 -10.48 26.83 -37.70
CA LEU A 3 -9.28 26.15 -38.23
C LEU A 3 -8.47 25.66 -37.01
N LYS A 4 -7.96 24.45 -36.88
CA LYS A 4 -8.15 23.13 -37.50
C LYS A 4 -7.27 22.20 -36.63
N TYR A 5 -7.79 21.05 -36.22
CA TYR A 5 -7.00 19.97 -35.63
C TYR A 5 -5.91 19.52 -36.62
N ASN A 6 -4.69 19.29 -36.12
CA ASN A 6 -3.71 18.42 -36.75
C ASN A 6 -3.33 17.35 -35.72
N MET A 7 -3.91 16.16 -35.86
CA MET A 7 -3.27 14.92 -35.43
C MET A 7 -2.07 14.68 -36.33
N LEU A 8 -0.92 14.36 -35.73
CA LEU A 8 0.17 13.69 -36.42
C LEU A 8 0.60 12.51 -35.55
N TYR A 9 0.16 11.31 -35.91
CA TYR A 9 0.82 10.07 -35.47
C TYR A 9 2.20 10.04 -36.12
N LEU A 10 3.27 9.87 -35.35
CA LEU A 10 4.59 9.58 -35.90
C LEU A 10 5.19 8.36 -35.20
N ALA A 11 5.39 7.30 -35.98
CA ALA A 11 6.08 6.10 -35.57
C ALA A 11 7.56 6.38 -35.27
N VAL A 12 8.06 5.83 -34.17
CA VAL A 12 9.50 5.85 -33.85
C VAL A 12 10.19 4.69 -34.57
N PHE A 13 11.17 5.02 -35.42
CA PHE A 13 12.12 4.07 -35.98
C PHE A 13 13.44 4.14 -35.20
N LEU A 14 13.92 2.98 -34.73
CA LEU A 14 15.29 2.79 -34.27
C LEU A 14 16.27 2.94 -35.44
N LEU A 15 17.30 3.77 -35.28
CA LEU A 15 18.46 3.82 -36.17
C LEU A 15 19.74 3.92 -35.34
N LEU A 16 20.51 2.83 -35.34
CA LEU A 16 21.90 2.77 -34.87
C LEU A 16 22.85 3.51 -35.84
N GLY A 17 23.93 4.09 -35.30
CA GLY A 17 24.95 4.80 -36.10
C GLY A 17 26.27 5.16 -35.39
N ILE A 18 26.97 4.14 -34.87
CA ILE A 18 28.44 3.88 -34.70
C ILE A 18 29.49 4.99 -34.95
N ASN A 19 30.50 5.08 -34.04
CA ASN A 19 31.96 4.95 -34.29
C ASN A 19 32.75 5.11 -32.95
N ASN A 20 33.74 4.32 -32.53
CA ASN A 20 34.49 3.19 -33.06
C ASN A 20 35.25 2.54 -31.88
N GLY A 21 35.27 1.21 -31.74
CA GLY A 21 36.26 0.55 -30.87
C GLY A 21 35.94 -0.84 -30.34
N VAL A 22 36.05 -1.85 -31.22
CA VAL A 22 36.33 -3.28 -30.92
C VAL A 22 35.21 -4.11 -30.26
N TYR A 23 34.78 -5.11 -31.04
CA TYR A 23 33.77 -6.12 -30.77
C TYR A 23 34.09 -7.05 -29.58
N GLY A 24 33.12 -7.15 -28.67
CA GLY A 24 32.78 -8.34 -27.89
C GLY A 24 31.26 -8.34 -27.74
N ASP A 25 30.61 -9.44 -28.09
CA ASP A 25 29.14 -9.66 -28.05
C ASP A 25 28.49 -9.14 -26.76
N ILE A 26 27.57 -8.18 -26.85
CA ILE A 26 26.56 -7.96 -25.79
C ILE A 26 25.25 -7.48 -26.42
N THR A 27 24.36 -8.43 -26.75
CA THR A 27 22.93 -8.20 -26.72
C THR A 27 22.49 -8.16 -25.26
N GLN A 28 22.50 -6.99 -24.63
CA GLN A 28 21.77 -6.78 -23.38
C GLN A 28 20.90 -5.53 -23.53
N SER A 29 19.59 -5.75 -23.50
CA SER A 29 18.61 -4.73 -23.20
C SER A 29 18.84 -4.28 -21.75
N TYR A 30 18.92 -2.97 -21.52
CA TYR A 30 18.98 -2.42 -20.17
C TYR A 30 17.57 -2.38 -19.59
N HIS A 31 17.39 -2.97 -18.41
CA HIS A 31 16.14 -3.06 -17.64
C HIS A 31 16.40 -2.43 -16.26
N SER A 32 16.03 -1.16 -16.07
CA SER A 32 16.15 -0.51 -14.75
C SER A 32 14.88 0.29 -14.46
N CYS A 33 14.17 -0.12 -13.41
CA CYS A 33 13.05 0.59 -12.79
C CYS A 33 13.55 1.64 -11.77
N GLY A 34 12.71 2.59 -11.37
CA GLY A 34 13.06 3.58 -10.34
C GLY A 34 11.92 4.52 -9.96
N ILE A 35 12.07 5.20 -8.83
CA ILE A 35 11.06 6.09 -8.22
C ILE A 35 11.37 7.55 -8.57
N LEU A 36 10.34 8.34 -8.89
CA LEU A 36 10.41 9.79 -9.06
C LEU A 36 9.96 10.48 -7.77
N VAL A 37 10.83 11.27 -7.16
CA VAL A 37 10.50 12.07 -5.96
C VAL A 37 10.69 13.55 -6.28
N THR A 38 9.82 14.43 -5.76
CA THR A 38 10.01 15.87 -5.88
C THR A 38 10.86 16.42 -4.73
N GLU A 39 11.92 17.15 -5.04
CA GLU A 39 12.55 18.09 -4.11
C GLU A 39 12.72 19.43 -4.81
N SER A 40 12.10 20.49 -4.27
CA SER A 40 12.38 21.90 -4.62
C SER A 40 12.64 22.14 -6.12
N ASP A 41 11.57 22.15 -6.92
CA ASP A 41 11.55 22.41 -8.37
C ASP A 41 12.25 21.38 -9.27
N CYS A 42 12.73 20.24 -8.75
CA CYS A 42 13.42 19.20 -9.52
C CYS A 42 12.94 17.78 -9.18
N LEU A 43 13.15 16.84 -10.13
CA LEU A 43 12.87 15.42 -9.96
C LEU A 43 14.15 14.71 -9.48
N LEU A 44 14.03 13.89 -8.45
CA LEU A 44 15.04 12.95 -8.02
C LEU A 44 14.64 11.57 -8.54
N PHE A 45 15.43 10.98 -9.45
CA PHE A 45 15.25 9.60 -9.87
C PHE A 45 16.17 8.70 -9.03
N HIS A 46 15.59 7.72 -8.34
CA HIS A 46 16.37 6.70 -7.63
C HIS A 46 16.41 5.43 -8.49
N SER A 47 17.61 5.07 -8.98
CA SER A 47 17.81 3.79 -9.68
C SER A 47 18.17 2.70 -8.68
N GLU A 48 17.48 1.57 -8.73
CA GLU A 48 17.75 0.42 -7.85
C GLU A 48 19.13 -0.22 -8.07
N ASN A 49 19.75 -0.02 -9.23
CA ASN A 49 20.96 -0.79 -9.64
C ASN A 49 22.26 0.04 -9.72
N GLN A 50 22.32 1.26 -9.19
CA GLN A 50 23.49 2.18 -9.28
C GLN A 50 24.00 2.48 -10.71
N ASP A 51 23.29 2.05 -11.75
CA ASP A 51 23.72 2.20 -13.14
C ASP A 51 23.24 3.51 -13.78
N GLN A 52 23.95 3.93 -14.84
CA GLN A 52 23.65 5.13 -15.63
C GLN A 52 22.30 5.05 -16.32
N LEU A 53 21.40 6.01 -16.04
CA LEU A 53 20.24 6.28 -16.89
C LEU A 53 20.56 7.46 -17.83
N ILE A 54 20.30 7.30 -19.13
CA ILE A 54 20.31 8.40 -20.09
C ILE A 54 18.85 8.84 -20.29
N LEU A 55 18.48 9.97 -19.71
CA LEU A 55 17.18 10.61 -19.97
C LEU A 55 17.32 11.51 -21.20
N GLU A 56 16.66 11.16 -22.32
CA GLU A 56 16.50 12.06 -23.46
C GLU A 56 15.37 13.06 -23.18
N LEU A 57 15.67 14.07 -22.37
CA LEU A 57 14.96 15.35 -22.46
C LEU A 57 15.64 16.20 -23.52
N ALA A 58 15.00 17.27 -23.98
CA ALA A 58 15.45 18.10 -25.11
C ALA A 58 16.88 18.70 -25.00
N ASN A 59 17.61 18.43 -23.91
CA ASN A 59 19.06 18.52 -23.80
C ASN A 59 19.62 17.16 -23.36
N THR A 60 20.47 16.55 -24.20
CA THR A 60 21.12 15.26 -23.93
C THR A 60 22.14 15.40 -22.79
N ALA A 61 21.91 14.69 -21.67
CA ALA A 61 22.88 14.51 -20.60
C ALA A 61 22.78 13.09 -20.02
N SER A 62 23.91 12.55 -19.58
CA SER A 62 24.00 11.27 -18.85
C SER A 62 23.97 11.55 -17.36
N TYR A 63 23.09 10.87 -16.61
CA TYR A 63 22.94 11.06 -15.16
C TYR A 63 23.36 9.79 -14.38
N GLN A 64 23.84 9.98 -13.15
CA GLN A 64 24.21 8.95 -12.18
C GLN A 64 23.13 8.79 -11.11
N ALA A 65 23.12 7.63 -10.44
CA ALA A 65 22.34 7.46 -9.23
C ALA A 65 22.73 8.53 -8.19
N GLY A 66 21.74 9.28 -7.69
CA GLY A 66 21.95 10.42 -6.78
C GLY A 66 22.06 11.79 -7.47
N ASP A 67 22.01 11.86 -8.80
CA ASP A 67 21.92 13.13 -9.51
C ASP A 67 20.51 13.74 -9.36
N GLN A 68 20.45 15.04 -9.07
CA GLN A 68 19.22 15.81 -9.04
C GLN A 68 18.95 16.35 -10.46
N VAL A 69 17.84 15.93 -11.09
CA VAL A 69 17.54 16.26 -12.49
C VAL A 69 16.33 17.18 -12.57
N CYS A 70 16.56 18.44 -12.94
CA CYS A 70 15.49 19.41 -13.13
C CYS A 70 14.90 19.26 -14.53
N VAL A 71 13.72 18.66 -14.63
CA VAL A 71 13.03 18.46 -15.90
C VAL A 71 12.20 19.69 -16.24
N SER A 72 12.30 20.16 -17.49
CA SER A 72 11.40 21.18 -18.04
C SER A 72 10.75 20.65 -19.31
N GLY A 73 9.42 20.49 -19.29
CA GLY A 73 8.63 19.97 -20.40
C GLY A 73 7.52 19.01 -19.98
N LEU A 74 6.67 18.62 -20.93
CA LEU A 74 5.72 17.50 -20.78
C LEU A 74 6.50 16.19 -20.94
N LEU A 75 6.46 15.34 -19.92
CA LEU A 75 6.84 13.93 -20.04
C LEU A 75 5.57 13.13 -20.38
N GLU A 76 5.47 12.64 -21.61
CA GLU A 76 4.55 11.54 -21.90
C GLU A 76 5.23 10.24 -21.45
N LEU A 77 4.85 9.73 -20.28
CA LEU A 77 5.23 8.38 -19.88
C LEU A 77 4.34 7.40 -20.62
N GLY A 78 4.88 6.78 -21.67
CA GLY A 78 4.29 5.57 -22.22
C GLY A 78 4.56 4.42 -21.26
N PHE A 79 3.52 3.72 -20.81
CA PHE A 79 3.65 2.44 -20.14
C PHE A 79 4.48 1.50 -21.04
N TYR A 80 5.70 1.20 -20.63
CA TYR A 80 6.45 0.09 -21.21
C TYR A 80 5.97 -1.18 -20.51
N GLU A 81 5.61 -2.21 -21.27
CA GLU A 81 5.08 -3.52 -20.79
C GLU A 81 5.98 -4.25 -19.76
N ASN A 82 7.16 -3.70 -19.41
CA ASN A 82 8.10 -4.27 -18.44
C ASN A 82 8.62 -3.24 -17.41
N CYS A 83 7.96 -2.09 -17.23
CA CYS A 83 8.25 -1.11 -16.18
C CYS A 83 6.98 -0.90 -15.35
N GLN A 84 6.96 -1.47 -14.15
CA GLN A 84 5.82 -1.43 -13.23
C GLN A 84 5.89 -0.28 -12.21
N SER A 85 6.95 0.54 -12.21
CA SER A 85 7.16 1.58 -11.19
C SER A 85 7.07 2.99 -11.78
N ALA A 86 5.87 3.57 -11.76
CA ALA A 86 5.70 5.02 -11.69
C ALA A 86 4.34 5.29 -11.08
N ASP A 87 4.30 5.62 -9.79
CA ASP A 87 3.11 6.25 -9.23
C ASP A 87 3.05 7.68 -9.73
N GLY A 88 2.10 7.94 -10.61
CA GLY A 88 1.76 9.26 -11.11
C GLY A 88 2.19 9.60 -12.52
N TYR A 89 1.45 10.54 -13.11
CA TYR A 89 1.84 11.25 -14.33
C TYR A 89 2.27 12.68 -13.98
N LEU A 90 3.14 13.27 -14.80
CA LEU A 90 3.61 14.64 -14.63
C LEU A 90 2.73 15.62 -15.41
N HIS A 91 2.10 16.57 -14.70
CA HIS A 91 1.47 17.75 -15.32
C HIS A 91 1.97 19.04 -14.62
N ASN A 92 2.60 19.94 -15.38
CA ASN A 92 3.15 21.21 -14.85
C ASN A 92 4.13 21.07 -13.66
N ASN A 93 5.10 20.15 -13.71
CA ASN A 93 6.08 19.91 -12.64
C ASN A 93 5.51 19.42 -11.30
N THR A 94 4.27 18.92 -11.29
CA THR A 94 3.66 18.24 -10.13
C THR A 94 3.55 16.75 -10.43
N ILE A 95 3.99 15.90 -9.50
CA ILE A 95 3.68 14.47 -9.51
C ILE A 95 2.26 14.34 -8.95
N TYR A 96 1.34 13.80 -9.75
CA TYR A 96 -0.02 13.51 -9.31
C TYR A 96 -0.06 12.09 -8.76
N MET A 97 -0.72 11.87 -7.64
CA MET A 97 -1.00 10.52 -7.15
C MET A 97 -1.71 9.70 -8.23
N SER A 98 -1.38 8.42 -8.34
CA SER A 98 -2.20 7.45 -9.06
C SER A 98 -3.60 7.45 -8.43
N PHE A 99 -4.64 7.42 -9.25
CA PHE A 99 -6.03 7.33 -8.82
C PHE A 99 -6.78 6.38 -9.74
N VAL A 100 -7.91 5.86 -9.25
CA VAL A 100 -8.80 5.03 -10.06
C VAL A 100 -9.46 5.92 -11.11
N ASP A 101 -9.31 5.53 -12.37
CA ASP A 101 -9.81 6.31 -13.50
C ASP A 101 -11.30 6.62 -13.34
N ASP A 102 -11.64 7.89 -13.56
CA ASP A 102 -13.01 8.38 -13.56
C ASP A 102 -13.79 8.20 -12.23
N GLN A 103 -13.10 7.95 -11.12
CA GLN A 103 -13.70 7.86 -9.79
C GLN A 103 -13.41 9.06 -8.90
N ILE A 104 -14.48 9.59 -8.27
CA ILE A 104 -14.41 10.72 -7.33
C ILE A 104 -15.12 10.33 -6.04
N ILE A 105 -14.48 10.64 -4.92
CA ILE A 105 -15.05 10.56 -3.59
C ILE A 105 -15.65 11.93 -3.26
N ILE A 106 -16.93 11.95 -2.87
CA ILE A 106 -17.69 13.18 -2.61
C ILE A 106 -18.34 13.08 -1.24
N GLU A 107 -18.02 14.01 -0.34
CA GLU A 107 -18.79 14.18 0.90
C GLU A 107 -19.75 15.36 0.76
N THR A 108 -21.03 15.14 1.04
CA THR A 108 -22.06 16.17 1.00
C THR A 108 -22.34 16.75 2.38
N VAL A 109 -23.02 17.91 2.39
CA VAL A 109 -23.71 18.34 3.61
C VAL A 109 -24.92 17.44 3.87
N ASP A 110 -25.26 17.26 5.15
CA ASP A 110 -26.34 16.36 5.56
C ASP A 110 -27.67 16.64 4.83
N ASP A 111 -28.46 15.59 4.60
CA ASP A 111 -29.76 15.62 3.92
C ASP A 111 -29.74 16.07 2.44
N VAL A 112 -28.56 16.08 1.79
CA VAL A 112 -28.44 16.35 0.36
C VAL A 112 -28.50 15.06 -0.47
N ASN A 113 -29.35 15.08 -1.50
CA ASN A 113 -29.36 14.03 -2.50
C ASN A 113 -28.22 14.23 -3.51
N ILE A 114 -27.19 13.39 -3.40
CA ILE A 114 -26.00 13.40 -4.27
C ILE A 114 -26.33 13.25 -5.76
N GLU A 115 -27.37 12.49 -6.11
CA GLU A 115 -27.78 12.27 -7.51
C GLU A 115 -28.06 13.58 -8.23
N LEU A 116 -28.66 14.57 -7.55
CA LEU A 116 -28.95 15.88 -8.12
C LEU A 116 -27.69 16.71 -8.43
N ILE A 117 -26.57 16.39 -7.78
CA ILE A 117 -25.28 17.05 -7.98
C ILE A 117 -24.58 16.41 -9.18
N ILE A 118 -24.44 15.08 -9.16
CA ILE A 118 -23.63 14.33 -10.14
C ILE A 118 -24.33 14.14 -11.49
N ASP A 119 -25.66 14.23 -11.58
CA ASP A 119 -26.42 14.14 -12.84
C ASP A 119 -25.93 15.13 -13.90
N ASN A 120 -25.47 16.32 -13.47
CA ASN A 120 -24.94 17.35 -14.37
C ASN A 120 -23.69 16.91 -15.14
N TYR A 121 -23.00 15.90 -14.61
CA TYR A 121 -21.77 15.33 -15.14
C TYR A 121 -21.96 13.87 -15.59
N GLN A 122 -23.20 13.36 -15.55
CA GLN A 122 -23.54 11.97 -15.86
C GLN A 122 -22.80 10.97 -14.95
N GLY A 123 -22.55 11.35 -13.70
CA GLY A 123 -21.97 10.46 -12.70
C GLY A 123 -23.00 9.49 -12.12
N GLU A 124 -22.52 8.39 -11.57
CA GLU A 124 -23.30 7.39 -10.84
C GLU A 124 -22.63 7.12 -9.48
N VAL A 125 -23.43 6.96 -8.42
CA VAL A 125 -22.93 6.46 -7.13
C VAL A 125 -22.69 4.96 -7.26
N ILE A 126 -21.45 4.53 -6.97
CA ILE A 126 -21.08 3.12 -6.98
C ILE A 126 -20.93 2.53 -5.58
N ASP A 127 -20.61 3.36 -4.58
CA ASP A 127 -20.62 2.96 -3.17
C ASP A 127 -20.76 4.17 -2.21
N SER A 128 -20.93 3.94 -0.91
CA SER A 128 -21.15 4.98 0.10
C SER A 128 -20.73 4.59 1.52
N ILE A 129 -20.37 5.61 2.31
CA ILE A 129 -20.28 5.55 3.77
C ILE A 129 -21.46 6.37 4.31
N ASP A 130 -22.62 5.71 4.44
CA ASP A 130 -23.92 6.34 4.68
C ASP A 130 -23.94 7.31 5.86
N PHE A 131 -23.31 6.95 6.98
CA PHE A 131 -23.35 7.77 8.19
C PHE A 131 -22.50 9.06 8.10
N LEU A 132 -21.66 9.20 7.07
CA LEU A 132 -20.88 10.41 6.80
C LEU A 132 -21.44 11.22 5.62
N SER A 133 -22.44 10.69 4.90
CA SER A 133 -22.87 11.24 3.61
C SER A 133 -21.69 11.36 2.62
N THR A 134 -20.83 10.34 2.60
CA THR A 134 -19.68 10.23 1.70
C THR A 134 -19.96 9.16 0.65
N TYR A 135 -19.70 9.48 -0.62
CA TYR A 135 -20.06 8.66 -1.77
C TYR A 135 -18.85 8.42 -2.65
N LEU A 136 -18.66 7.18 -3.09
CA LEU A 136 -17.80 6.85 -4.22
C LEU A 136 -18.63 6.94 -5.49
N THR A 137 -18.15 7.70 -6.47
CA THR A 137 -18.88 7.98 -7.71
C THR A 137 -18.03 7.70 -8.93
N GLN A 138 -18.66 7.20 -9.99
CA GLN A 138 -18.05 6.87 -11.28
C GLN A 138 -18.57 7.82 -12.37
N PHE A 139 -17.68 8.34 -13.21
CA PHE A 139 -18.01 9.23 -14.33
C PHE A 139 -17.68 8.57 -15.69
N PRO A 140 -18.26 9.02 -16.80
CA PRO A 140 -18.12 8.36 -18.11
C PRO A 140 -16.83 8.72 -18.88
N GLY A 141 -15.80 9.28 -18.23
CA GLY A 141 -14.50 9.65 -18.83
C GLY A 141 -14.53 10.70 -19.93
N SER A 142 -15.69 11.33 -20.17
CA SER A 142 -15.87 12.33 -21.23
C SER A 142 -15.26 13.71 -20.90
N LEU A 143 -14.97 13.94 -19.62
CA LEU A 143 -14.32 15.13 -19.08
C LEU A 143 -13.18 14.69 -18.15
N PRO A 144 -12.04 15.40 -18.15
CA PRO A 144 -11.01 15.20 -17.14
C PRO A 144 -11.59 15.31 -15.73
N ILE A 145 -11.25 14.35 -14.86
CA ILE A 145 -11.82 14.28 -13.51
C ILE A 145 -11.51 15.52 -12.68
N GLU A 146 -10.39 16.18 -12.93
CA GLU A 146 -9.96 17.37 -12.20
C GLU A 146 -10.92 18.54 -12.42
N ILE A 147 -11.49 18.64 -13.63
CA ILE A 147 -12.50 19.67 -13.93
C ILE A 147 -13.80 19.39 -13.17
N ILE A 148 -14.16 18.11 -13.02
CA ILE A 148 -15.34 17.70 -12.26
C ILE A 148 -15.11 18.00 -10.78
N ILE A 149 -13.96 17.59 -10.23
CA ILE A 149 -13.55 17.85 -8.84
C ILE A 149 -13.56 19.35 -8.52
N GLU A 150 -12.96 20.20 -9.36
CA GLU A 150 -12.97 21.65 -9.17
C GLU A 150 -14.40 22.21 -9.13
N ALA A 151 -15.28 21.74 -10.01
CA ALA A 151 -16.65 22.21 -10.06
C ALA A 151 -17.48 21.73 -8.85
N LEU A 152 -17.26 20.48 -8.41
CA LEU A 152 -17.89 19.90 -7.22
C LEU A 152 -17.49 20.67 -5.96
N ASN A 153 -16.20 21.01 -5.79
CA ASN A 153 -15.70 21.75 -4.63
C ASN A 153 -16.21 23.21 -4.54
N ILE A 154 -16.79 23.76 -5.61
CA ILE A 154 -17.45 25.08 -5.60
C ILE A 154 -18.93 24.97 -5.19
N ASN A 155 -19.52 23.76 -5.25
CA ASN A 155 -20.91 23.53 -4.92
C ASN A 155 -21.14 23.67 -3.40
N PRO A 156 -22.04 24.55 -2.92
CA PRO A 156 -22.26 24.76 -1.49
C PRO A 156 -22.84 23.54 -0.75
N ASN A 157 -23.31 22.52 -1.48
CA ASN A 157 -23.82 21.27 -0.92
C ASN A 157 -22.76 20.16 -0.84
N VAL A 158 -21.54 20.42 -1.32
CA VAL A 158 -20.39 19.51 -1.24
C VAL A 158 -19.43 20.05 -0.18
N LYS A 159 -19.07 19.22 0.80
CA LYS A 159 -18.04 19.56 1.81
C LYS A 159 -16.65 19.44 1.20
N PHE A 160 -16.40 18.34 0.50
CA PHE A 160 -15.22 18.14 -0.33
C PHE A 160 -15.48 17.10 -1.42
N ALA A 161 -14.69 17.18 -2.48
CA ALA A 161 -14.56 16.16 -3.51
C ALA A 161 -13.07 15.97 -3.87
N HIS A 162 -12.63 14.73 -3.99
CA HIS A 162 -11.28 14.39 -4.44
C HIS A 162 -11.27 13.08 -5.21
N ALA A 163 -10.18 12.81 -5.95
CA ALA A 163 -10.06 11.55 -6.70
C ALA A 163 -9.99 10.34 -5.75
N ASN A 164 -10.41 9.16 -6.20
CA ASN A 164 -10.17 7.92 -5.47
C ASN A 164 -8.71 7.49 -5.67
N TYR A 165 -7.82 7.92 -4.77
CA TYR A 165 -6.38 7.68 -4.89
C TYR A 165 -6.03 6.21 -4.67
N ILE A 166 -5.04 5.70 -5.40
CA ILE A 166 -4.55 4.33 -5.28
C ILE A 166 -3.47 4.27 -4.20
N MET A 167 -3.54 3.25 -3.37
CA MET A 167 -2.53 2.88 -2.37
C MET A 167 -2.02 1.47 -2.66
N GLY A 168 -0.86 1.11 -2.13
CA GLY A 168 -0.32 -0.23 -2.29
C GLY A 168 0.57 -0.70 -1.14
N PHE A 169 1.00 -1.96 -1.23
CA PHE A 169 1.95 -2.54 -0.28
C PHE A 169 3.39 -2.06 -0.53
N PRO A 170 4.19 -1.81 0.52
CA PRO A 170 5.62 -1.55 0.41
C PRO A 170 6.38 -2.64 -0.35
N GLU A 171 5.91 -3.89 -0.26
CA GLU A 171 6.53 -5.07 -0.87
C GLU A 171 6.31 -5.16 -2.39
N THR A 172 5.32 -4.45 -2.96
CA THR A 172 5.03 -4.48 -4.41
C THR A 172 6.22 -4.02 -5.25
N PHE A 173 7.09 -3.18 -4.68
CA PHE A 173 8.31 -2.69 -5.32
C PHE A 173 9.60 -3.21 -4.67
N GLN A 174 9.50 -4.12 -3.70
CA GLN A 174 10.67 -4.63 -2.99
C GLN A 174 11.25 -5.87 -3.67
N ILE A 175 12.59 -5.93 -3.76
CA ILE A 175 13.31 -7.11 -4.28
C ILE A 175 13.11 -8.35 -3.38
N SER A 176 12.76 -8.17 -2.11
CA SER A 176 12.56 -9.26 -1.16
C SER A 176 11.23 -9.96 -1.41
N GLN A 177 11.29 -11.14 -2.01
CA GLN A 177 10.14 -12.03 -2.20
C GLN A 177 9.95 -12.96 -1.00
N GLN A 178 8.75 -13.52 -0.88
CA GLN A 178 8.50 -14.64 0.02
C GLN A 178 9.36 -15.85 -0.35
N PHE A 179 9.92 -16.52 0.64
CA PHE A 179 10.70 -17.75 0.48
C PHE A 179 9.99 -18.90 1.21
N PRO A 180 9.22 -19.73 0.49
CA PRO A 180 8.55 -20.86 1.10
C PRO A 180 9.53 -21.83 1.76
N ASP A 181 9.16 -22.38 2.93
CA ASP A 181 9.92 -23.47 3.54
C ASP A 181 9.58 -24.78 2.81
N GLU A 182 10.45 -25.19 1.89
CA GLU A 182 10.28 -26.41 1.07
C GLU A 182 10.22 -27.69 1.90
N ASN A 183 10.66 -27.68 3.16
CA ASN A 183 10.52 -28.83 4.04
C ASN A 183 9.08 -29.02 4.53
N GLN A 184 8.20 -28.03 4.26
CA GLN A 184 6.77 -27.95 4.64
C GLN A 184 6.48 -28.76 5.91
N PRO A 185 7.03 -28.37 7.07
CA PRO A 185 6.71 -29.08 8.29
C PRO A 185 5.19 -29.01 8.47
N PRO A 186 4.47 -30.14 8.44
CA PRO A 186 3.04 -30.10 8.60
C PRO A 186 2.73 -29.54 9.99
N LEU A 187 1.53 -28.97 10.17
CA LEU A 187 0.93 -28.95 11.51
C LEU A 187 0.90 -30.38 12.03
N LEU A 188 1.83 -30.71 12.93
CA LEU A 188 1.91 -32.03 13.55
C LEU A 188 0.89 -32.02 14.69
N GLU A 189 -0.20 -32.76 14.52
CA GLU A 189 -1.26 -32.89 15.54
C GLU A 189 -1.90 -31.55 15.97
N GLY A 190 -1.87 -30.53 15.10
CA GLY A 190 -2.42 -29.20 15.38
C GLY A 190 -1.41 -28.19 15.95
N GLU A 191 -0.13 -28.54 16.03
CA GLU A 191 0.93 -27.62 16.49
C GLU A 191 1.73 -27.03 15.33
N SER A 192 1.94 -25.71 15.36
CA SER A 192 2.82 -24.96 14.46
C SER A 192 4.26 -25.46 14.55
N PRO A 193 5.06 -25.37 13.47
CA PRO A 193 6.44 -25.84 13.48
C PRO A 193 7.25 -25.09 14.56
N PRO A 194 8.16 -25.76 15.29
CA PRO A 194 8.90 -25.11 16.39
C PRO A 194 9.58 -23.80 15.98
N ILE A 195 10.12 -23.74 14.76
CA ILE A 195 10.78 -22.54 14.22
C ILE A 195 9.87 -21.32 14.12
N TYR A 196 8.54 -21.50 14.00
CA TYR A 196 7.60 -20.40 14.06
C TYR A 196 7.68 -19.67 15.41
N TYR A 197 7.84 -20.39 16.52
CA TYR A 197 8.01 -19.81 17.85
C TYR A 197 9.48 -19.45 18.17
N GLU A 198 10.44 -20.19 17.60
CA GLU A 198 11.88 -20.01 17.83
C GLU A 198 12.55 -18.98 16.90
N ASP A 199 11.79 -18.33 16.02
CA ASP A 199 12.30 -17.30 15.14
C ASP A 199 12.95 -16.16 15.95
N GLY A 200 14.16 -15.77 15.54
CA GLY A 200 15.01 -14.82 16.28
C GLY A 200 14.34 -13.48 16.56
N GLY A 201 13.42 -13.05 15.68
CA GLY A 201 12.65 -11.83 15.85
C GLY A 201 11.75 -11.84 17.10
N CYS A 202 11.17 -12.98 17.46
CA CYS A 202 10.33 -13.06 18.68
C CYS A 202 11.15 -12.89 19.96
N TYR A 203 12.38 -13.38 19.95
CA TYR A 203 13.26 -13.31 21.11
C TYR A 203 13.76 -11.89 21.37
N SER A 204 14.01 -11.09 20.33
CA SER A 204 14.48 -9.71 20.51
C SER A 204 13.39 -8.79 21.11
N ILE A 205 12.11 -9.11 20.91
CA ILE A 205 10.98 -8.39 21.52
C ILE A 205 10.50 -8.99 22.86
N GLY A 206 11.08 -10.11 23.31
CA GLY A 206 10.80 -10.69 24.63
C GLY A 206 9.43 -11.37 24.76
N ASN A 207 8.83 -11.82 23.64
CA ASN A 207 7.47 -12.36 23.57
C ASN A 207 7.20 -13.51 24.56
N ASP A 208 8.11 -14.47 24.67
CA ASP A 208 7.95 -15.63 25.58
C ASP A 208 7.76 -15.23 27.04
N SER A 209 8.46 -14.19 27.49
CA SER A 209 8.33 -13.70 28.86
C SER A 209 7.04 -12.92 29.07
N ALA A 210 6.58 -12.19 28.04
CA ALA A 210 5.30 -11.48 28.06
C ALA A 210 4.11 -12.45 28.10
N ASN A 211 4.15 -13.52 27.31
CA ASN A 211 3.10 -14.54 27.22
C ASN A 211 2.88 -15.37 28.49
N ILE A 212 3.80 -15.31 29.47
CA ILE A 212 3.57 -15.84 30.82
C ILE A 212 2.54 -14.99 31.59
N ILE A 213 2.41 -13.70 31.25
CA ILE A 213 1.60 -12.71 31.96
C ILE A 213 0.31 -12.42 31.21
N ALA A 214 0.40 -12.15 29.90
CA ALA A 214 -0.74 -11.77 29.06
C ALA A 214 -0.52 -12.28 27.63
N VAL A 215 -1.60 -12.67 26.98
CA VAL A 215 -1.58 -13.24 25.62
C VAL A 215 -2.55 -12.52 24.68
N GLY A 216 -3.11 -11.37 25.08
CA GLY A 216 -4.12 -10.64 24.28
C GLY A 216 -5.54 -11.19 24.38
N THR A 217 -5.91 -11.93 25.44
CA THR A 217 -7.28 -12.43 25.65
C THR A 217 -8.32 -11.30 25.60
N ASP A 218 -9.43 -11.54 24.90
CA ASP A 218 -10.54 -10.60 24.68
C ASP A 218 -10.17 -9.32 23.90
N ILE A 219 -8.99 -9.29 23.27
CA ILE A 219 -8.58 -8.23 22.35
C ILE A 219 -8.91 -8.64 20.92
N VAL A 220 -9.50 -7.70 20.18
CA VAL A 220 -9.78 -7.84 18.75
C VAL A 220 -8.89 -6.90 17.97
N ILE A 221 -8.17 -7.45 17.00
CA ILE A 221 -7.26 -6.75 16.10
C ILE A 221 -7.85 -6.85 14.69
N ALA A 222 -8.23 -5.71 14.11
CA ALA A 222 -8.61 -5.67 12.69
C ALA A 222 -7.35 -5.67 11.83
N VAL A 223 -7.34 -6.54 10.82
CA VAL A 223 -6.26 -6.66 9.85
C VAL A 223 -6.80 -6.15 8.52
N ILE A 224 -6.41 -4.93 8.14
CA ILE A 224 -6.75 -4.32 6.85
C ILE A 224 -5.62 -4.64 5.89
N ASP A 225 -5.86 -5.57 4.97
CA ASP A 225 -4.83 -6.14 4.09
C ASP A 225 -5.47 -6.72 2.81
N ASN A 226 -4.84 -7.65 2.09
CA ASN A 226 -5.41 -8.32 0.92
C ASN A 226 -6.20 -9.61 1.25
N GLY A 227 -6.61 -9.76 2.52
CA GLY A 227 -7.37 -10.90 3.03
C GLY A 227 -6.55 -11.80 3.95
N ILE A 228 -7.12 -12.93 4.35
CA ILE A 228 -6.42 -14.01 5.06
C ILE A 228 -6.84 -15.33 4.41
N ASP A 229 -5.92 -16.26 4.16
CA ASP A 229 -6.24 -17.63 3.78
C ASP A 229 -7.09 -18.28 4.88
N LEU A 230 -8.41 -18.31 4.66
CA LEU A 230 -9.39 -18.76 5.65
C LEU A 230 -9.33 -20.28 5.87
N ALA A 231 -8.70 -21.01 4.95
CA ALA A 231 -8.43 -22.43 5.08
C ALA A 231 -7.10 -22.71 5.79
N HIS A 232 -6.27 -21.69 6.05
CA HIS A 232 -4.99 -21.88 6.72
C HIS A 232 -5.20 -22.33 8.17
N PRO A 233 -4.68 -23.51 8.55
CA PRO A 233 -5.07 -24.15 9.81
C PRO A 233 -4.54 -23.47 11.07
N LEU A 234 -3.60 -22.52 10.95
CA LEU A 234 -3.19 -21.63 12.06
C LEU A 234 -4.37 -20.80 12.61
N PHE A 235 -5.35 -20.48 11.77
CA PHE A 235 -6.39 -19.51 12.10
C PHE A 235 -7.76 -20.12 12.42
N GLU A 236 -7.88 -21.46 12.46
CA GLU A 236 -9.15 -22.20 12.60
C GLU A 236 -10.02 -21.70 13.76
N ASN A 237 -9.42 -21.18 14.84
CA ASN A 237 -10.14 -20.71 16.02
C ASN A 237 -9.98 -19.21 16.30
N ASP A 238 -9.22 -18.46 15.50
CA ASP A 238 -8.75 -17.13 15.87
C ASP A 238 -9.33 -15.99 15.05
N LEU A 239 -10.04 -16.31 13.96
CA LEU A 239 -10.76 -15.33 13.16
C LEU A 239 -12.15 -15.04 13.73
N ILE A 240 -12.53 -13.76 13.74
CA ILE A 240 -13.91 -13.33 13.87
C ILE A 240 -14.50 -13.30 12.47
N LEU A 241 -15.47 -14.18 12.22
CA LEU A 241 -16.17 -14.28 10.94
C LEU A 241 -17.68 -14.04 11.13
N PRO A 242 -18.37 -13.45 10.12
CA PRO A 242 -17.78 -12.95 8.88
C PRO A 242 -16.91 -11.69 9.10
N GLY A 243 -15.81 -11.59 8.34
CA GLY A 243 -15.13 -10.32 8.10
C GLY A 243 -15.79 -9.60 6.91
N TYR A 244 -15.03 -8.79 6.16
CA TYR A 244 -15.55 -8.14 4.96
C TYR A 244 -14.52 -8.04 3.85
N ASP A 245 -14.97 -8.32 2.62
CA ASP A 245 -14.22 -8.15 1.39
C ASP A 245 -14.72 -6.93 0.64
N PHE A 246 -13.92 -5.86 0.67
CA PHE A 246 -14.20 -4.59 0.01
C PHE A 246 -13.85 -4.62 -1.48
N VAL A 247 -13.08 -5.62 -1.94
CA VAL A 247 -12.71 -5.77 -3.36
C VAL A 247 -13.87 -6.39 -4.13
N ASP A 248 -14.47 -7.45 -3.57
CA ASP A 248 -15.54 -8.23 -4.21
C ASP A 248 -16.95 -7.92 -3.65
N ASP A 249 -17.06 -6.99 -2.70
CA ASP A 249 -18.30 -6.59 -1.99
C ASP A 249 -19.06 -7.77 -1.38
N ASP A 250 -18.34 -8.57 -0.57
CA ASP A 250 -18.93 -9.70 0.13
C ASP A 250 -18.36 -9.93 1.54
N TYR A 251 -18.80 -11.01 2.20
CA TYR A 251 -18.44 -11.35 3.58
C TYR A 251 -17.35 -12.44 3.66
N TYR A 252 -16.56 -12.60 2.60
CA TYR A 252 -15.56 -13.65 2.44
C TYR A 252 -14.17 -13.07 2.11
N PRO A 253 -13.47 -12.49 3.11
CA PRO A 253 -12.17 -11.83 2.93
C PRO A 253 -10.99 -12.81 2.80
N ASP A 254 -11.12 -13.76 1.89
CA ASP A 254 -10.11 -14.77 1.59
C ASP A 254 -9.08 -14.20 0.60
N GLU A 255 -7.82 -14.56 0.75
CA GLU A 255 -6.80 -14.11 -0.19
C GLU A 255 -6.95 -14.79 -1.55
N VAL A 256 -6.80 -14.01 -2.62
CA VAL A 256 -6.83 -14.50 -4.00
C VAL A 256 -5.40 -14.54 -4.58
N PRO A 257 -5.01 -15.59 -5.32
CA PRO A 257 -3.69 -15.65 -5.95
C PRO A 257 -3.39 -14.48 -6.90
N GLY A 258 -2.25 -13.83 -6.68
CA GLY A 258 -1.70 -12.73 -7.47
C GLY A 258 -0.31 -12.32 -6.95
N ASN A 259 0.14 -11.11 -7.29
CA ASN A 259 1.47 -10.63 -6.91
C ASN A 259 1.66 -10.46 -5.39
N ALA A 260 0.59 -10.08 -4.67
CA ALA A 260 0.62 -9.89 -3.23
C ALA A 260 0.13 -11.11 -2.42
N TYR A 261 -0.09 -12.26 -3.06
CA TYR A 261 -0.69 -13.44 -2.42
C TYR A 261 0.11 -13.91 -1.19
N GLY A 262 -0.59 -14.07 -0.07
CA GLY A 262 -0.01 -14.47 1.21
C GLY A 262 0.37 -13.32 2.13
N HIS A 263 0.28 -12.06 1.72
CA HIS A 263 0.69 -10.92 2.53
C HIS A 263 -0.13 -10.79 3.83
N GLY A 264 -1.45 -10.67 3.75
CA GLY A 264 -2.33 -10.61 4.91
C GLY A 264 -2.31 -11.90 5.75
N THR A 265 -2.16 -13.07 5.13
CA THR A 265 -1.91 -14.35 5.82
C THR A 265 -0.63 -14.32 6.64
N PHE A 266 0.45 -13.76 6.09
CA PHE A 266 1.75 -13.68 6.75
C PHE A 266 1.72 -12.67 7.92
N VAL A 267 1.12 -11.49 7.69
CA VAL A 267 0.85 -10.46 8.70
C VAL A 267 0.05 -11.03 9.87
N SER A 268 -1.05 -11.72 9.57
CA SER A 268 -1.93 -12.34 10.57
C SER A 268 -1.22 -13.41 11.38
N GLY A 269 -0.36 -14.20 10.73
CA GLY A 269 0.48 -15.18 11.41
C GLY A 269 1.45 -14.54 12.40
N ILE A 270 1.97 -13.35 12.12
CA ILE A 270 2.85 -12.63 13.07
C ILE A 270 2.05 -12.18 14.29
N ILE A 271 0.90 -11.53 14.08
CA ILE A 271 0.04 -11.07 15.18
C ILE A 271 -0.33 -12.25 16.08
N ARG A 272 -0.75 -13.37 15.47
CA ARG A 272 -1.15 -14.59 16.17
C ARG A 272 -0.02 -15.24 16.98
N ARG A 273 1.23 -15.02 16.59
CA ARG A 273 2.40 -15.49 17.33
C ARG A 273 2.68 -14.65 18.58
N ILE A 274 2.49 -13.34 18.47
CA ILE A 274 2.79 -12.39 19.55
C ILE A 274 1.63 -12.34 20.56
N ALA A 275 0.39 -12.23 20.08
CA ALA A 275 -0.83 -12.23 20.89
C ALA A 275 -1.69 -13.49 20.64
N PRO A 276 -1.29 -14.68 21.14
CA PRO A 276 -1.95 -15.93 20.81
C PRO A 276 -3.38 -16.09 21.36
N GLY A 277 -3.83 -15.19 22.24
CA GLY A 277 -5.19 -15.11 22.76
C GLY A 277 -6.05 -14.02 22.13
N ALA A 278 -5.49 -13.18 21.25
CA ALA A 278 -6.26 -12.19 20.51
C ALA A 278 -7.10 -12.84 19.41
N LYS A 279 -8.13 -12.12 18.96
CA LYS A 279 -8.92 -12.48 17.78
C LYS A 279 -8.64 -11.51 16.65
N LEU A 280 -8.62 -12.03 15.42
CA LEU A 280 -8.36 -11.25 14.22
C LEU A 280 -9.67 -11.03 13.46
N LEU A 281 -9.94 -9.79 13.08
CA LEU A 281 -11.05 -9.43 12.20
C LEU A 281 -10.48 -9.10 10.81
N PRO A 282 -10.62 -9.99 9.82
CA PRO A 282 -10.07 -9.76 8.48
C PRO A 282 -10.91 -8.78 7.67
N PHE A 283 -10.23 -7.81 7.07
CA PHE A 283 -10.78 -6.94 6.02
C PHE A 283 -9.89 -7.03 4.78
N ARG A 284 -10.42 -7.61 3.70
CA ARG A 284 -9.76 -7.64 2.40
C ARG A 284 -10.08 -6.32 1.69
N VAL A 285 -9.06 -5.50 1.48
CA VAL A 285 -9.16 -4.16 0.88
C VAL A 285 -8.26 -4.02 -0.34
N PHE A 286 -7.14 -4.74 -0.35
CA PHE A 286 -6.20 -4.74 -1.45
C PHE A 286 -6.50 -5.92 -2.39
N ASP A 287 -6.44 -5.66 -3.69
CA ASP A 287 -6.62 -6.67 -4.74
C ASP A 287 -5.44 -7.66 -4.81
N GLU A 288 -5.51 -8.61 -5.74
CA GLU A 288 -4.48 -9.63 -5.92
C GLU A 288 -3.11 -9.05 -6.32
N ASP A 289 -3.07 -7.83 -6.84
CA ASP A 289 -1.86 -7.10 -7.22
C ASP A 289 -1.32 -6.20 -6.09
N GLY A 290 -2.05 -6.13 -4.97
CA GLY A 290 -1.65 -5.38 -3.78
C GLY A 290 -1.98 -3.90 -3.86
N TYR A 291 -3.04 -3.52 -4.59
CA TYR A 291 -3.53 -2.15 -4.71
C TYR A 291 -4.94 -1.99 -4.15
N ALA A 292 -5.25 -0.80 -3.65
CA ALA A 292 -6.58 -0.45 -3.15
C ALA A 292 -6.94 1.00 -3.46
N GLY A 293 -8.23 1.26 -3.63
CA GLY A 293 -8.76 2.63 -3.63
C GLY A 293 -8.80 3.21 -2.21
N SER A 294 -8.50 4.50 -2.10
CA SER A 294 -8.56 5.25 -0.84
C SER A 294 -9.94 5.22 -0.18
N PHE A 295 -11.01 5.06 -0.97
CA PHE A 295 -12.37 4.89 -0.46
C PHE A 295 -12.51 3.59 0.34
N ASP A 296 -12.09 2.46 -0.23
CA ASP A 296 -12.22 1.13 0.38
C ASP A 296 -11.39 1.05 1.67
N VAL A 297 -10.19 1.63 1.66
CA VAL A 297 -9.34 1.76 2.86
C VAL A 297 -10.06 2.55 3.96
N ALA A 298 -10.63 3.71 3.63
CA ALA A 298 -11.36 4.50 4.62
C ALA A 298 -12.62 3.79 5.12
N GLN A 299 -13.37 3.14 4.22
CA GLN A 299 -14.56 2.37 4.56
C GLN A 299 -14.23 1.19 5.49
N ALA A 300 -13.10 0.51 5.29
CA ALA A 300 -12.63 -0.56 6.17
C ALA A 300 -12.26 -0.04 7.57
N ILE A 301 -11.59 1.11 7.68
CA ILE A 301 -11.27 1.74 8.97
C ILE A 301 -12.56 2.14 9.71
N TYR A 302 -13.52 2.75 9.00
CA TYR A 302 -14.81 3.08 9.58
C TYR A 302 -15.62 1.84 9.97
N THR A 303 -15.54 0.76 9.18
CA THR A 303 -16.17 -0.52 9.49
C THR A 303 -15.57 -1.09 10.78
N ALA A 304 -14.23 -1.10 10.92
CA ALA A 304 -13.56 -1.51 12.16
C ALA A 304 -14.04 -0.70 13.37
N LEU A 305 -14.23 0.61 13.21
CA LEU A 305 -14.69 1.52 14.25
C LEU A 305 -16.11 1.21 14.72
N ILE A 306 -17.04 0.97 13.80
CA ILE A 306 -18.46 0.76 14.13
C ILE A 306 -18.81 -0.71 14.37
N ASP A 307 -17.88 -1.63 14.13
CA ASP A 307 -18.12 -3.06 14.23
C ASP A 307 -18.42 -3.51 15.67
N SER A 308 -19.36 -4.45 15.78
CA SER A 308 -19.81 -4.96 17.08
C SER A 308 -18.80 -5.84 17.81
N SER A 309 -17.75 -6.30 17.13
CA SER A 309 -16.64 -7.07 17.71
C SER A 309 -15.74 -6.25 18.62
N ASN A 310 -15.94 -4.92 18.68
CA ASN A 310 -15.24 -4.03 19.62
C ASN A 310 -13.72 -4.06 19.40
N VAL A 311 -13.31 -3.82 18.15
CA VAL A 311 -11.92 -3.67 17.71
C VAL A 311 -11.15 -2.73 18.64
N LYS A 312 -9.92 -3.11 18.98
CA LYS A 312 -9.00 -2.33 19.82
C LYS A 312 -7.76 -1.88 19.11
N ILE A 313 -7.36 -2.60 18.07
CA ILE A 313 -6.16 -2.33 17.30
C ILE A 313 -6.50 -2.50 15.82
N ILE A 314 -6.01 -1.61 14.96
CA ILE A 314 -6.01 -1.78 13.51
C ILE A 314 -4.56 -1.85 13.06
N ASN A 315 -4.20 -2.96 12.39
CA ASN A 315 -2.91 -3.11 11.73
C ASN A 315 -3.04 -2.73 10.24
N MET A 316 -2.18 -1.84 9.77
CA MET A 316 -2.15 -1.36 8.38
C MET A 316 -0.73 -1.46 7.81
N SER A 317 -0.48 -2.55 7.09
CA SER A 317 0.82 -2.83 6.47
C SER A 317 0.90 -2.32 5.02
N PHE A 318 0.47 -1.08 4.79
CA PHE A 318 0.39 -0.44 3.47
C PHE A 318 0.67 1.06 3.57
N GLY A 319 0.89 1.73 2.45
CA GLY A 319 1.00 3.18 2.47
C GLY A 319 1.13 3.88 1.13
N THR A 320 1.35 5.19 1.22
CA THR A 320 1.60 6.11 0.11
C THR A 320 2.48 7.27 0.61
N TYR A 321 3.05 8.06 -0.30
CA TYR A 321 3.86 9.24 0.04
C TYR A 321 3.06 10.53 0.22
N HIS A 322 1.73 10.43 0.22
CA HIS A 322 0.83 11.57 0.21
C HIS A 322 -0.27 11.44 1.26
N THR A 323 -0.71 12.55 1.80
CA THR A 323 -1.88 12.59 2.67
C THR A 323 -3.15 12.41 1.82
N ILE A 324 -4.13 11.72 2.39
CA ILE A 324 -5.45 11.48 1.80
C ILE A 324 -6.48 11.78 2.88
N ASP A 325 -7.20 12.89 2.72
CA ASP A 325 -8.08 13.47 3.74
C ASP A 325 -9.11 12.47 4.30
N ILE A 326 -9.76 11.66 3.44
CA ILE A 326 -10.75 10.67 3.90
C ILE A 326 -10.14 9.61 4.82
N ILE A 327 -8.90 9.18 4.55
CA ILE A 327 -8.17 8.21 5.37
C ILE A 327 -7.72 8.85 6.67
N GLU A 328 -7.20 10.08 6.62
CA GLU A 328 -6.82 10.83 7.82
C GLU A 328 -8.03 11.02 8.75
N HIS A 329 -9.20 11.40 8.22
CA HIS A 329 -10.43 11.50 9.00
C HIS A 329 -10.88 10.17 9.60
N ALA A 330 -10.77 9.06 8.86
CA ALA A 330 -11.13 7.73 9.34
C ALA A 330 -10.20 7.30 10.50
N ILE A 331 -8.89 7.52 10.35
CA ILE A 331 -7.88 7.24 11.38
C ILE A 331 -8.13 8.07 12.63
N ASN A 332 -8.31 9.38 12.49
CA ASN A 332 -8.59 10.26 13.61
C ASN A 332 -9.87 9.84 14.35
N SER A 333 -10.92 9.44 13.62
CA SER A 333 -12.17 8.93 14.22
C SER A 333 -11.96 7.64 15.01
N ALA A 334 -11.12 6.73 14.50
CA ALA A 334 -10.76 5.49 15.19
C ALA A 334 -9.95 5.77 16.47
N ILE A 335 -8.95 6.65 16.38
CA ILE A 335 -8.11 7.07 17.51
C ILE A 335 -8.94 7.76 18.59
N ASP A 336 -9.81 8.70 18.21
CA ASP A 336 -10.71 9.40 19.14
C ASP A 336 -11.68 8.46 19.87
N SER A 337 -11.96 7.31 19.27
CA SER A 337 -12.78 6.24 19.85
C SER A 337 -11.97 5.24 20.71
N GLY A 338 -10.65 5.46 20.82
CA GLY A 338 -9.74 4.67 21.62
C GLY A 338 -9.20 3.42 20.93
N ILE A 339 -9.26 3.36 19.60
CA ILE A 339 -8.63 2.31 18.81
C ILE A 339 -7.18 2.69 18.55
N ILE A 340 -6.25 1.77 18.81
CA ILE A 340 -4.83 1.95 18.51
C ILE A 340 -4.59 1.64 17.04
N ILE A 341 -3.82 2.48 16.37
CA ILE A 341 -3.50 2.33 14.96
C ILE A 341 -2.00 2.03 14.83
N VAL A 342 -1.65 0.95 14.13
CA VAL A 342 -0.27 0.53 13.90
C VAL A 342 -0.03 0.41 12.41
N SER A 343 1.05 1.02 11.90
CA SER A 343 1.33 1.05 10.47
C SER A 343 2.82 0.96 10.13
N SER A 344 3.12 0.33 8.99
CA SER A 344 4.49 0.22 8.45
C SER A 344 4.91 1.50 7.68
N PRO A 345 6.16 1.99 7.84
CA PRO A 345 6.61 3.22 7.20
C PRO A 345 7.10 3.04 5.75
N GLY A 346 7.18 1.81 5.22
CA GLY A 346 7.63 1.55 3.85
C GLY A 346 9.09 1.07 3.73
N ASN A 347 9.46 0.63 2.52
CA ASN A 347 10.66 -0.18 2.25
C ASN A 347 11.64 0.46 1.24
N ASP A 348 11.67 1.80 1.18
CA ASP A 348 12.42 2.56 0.17
C ASP A 348 13.73 3.16 0.70
N ASN A 349 14.11 2.86 1.95
CA ASN A 349 15.27 3.42 2.64
C ASN A 349 15.34 4.96 2.59
N THR A 350 14.19 5.62 2.74
CA THR A 350 14.07 7.08 2.71
C THR A 350 13.67 7.67 4.04
N SER A 351 13.95 8.96 4.21
CA SER A 351 13.42 9.77 5.30
C SER A 351 12.10 10.48 4.99
N THR A 352 11.58 10.30 3.78
CA THR A 352 10.29 10.86 3.37
C THR A 352 9.17 10.23 4.20
N PRO A 353 8.28 11.03 4.82
CA PRO A 353 7.09 10.53 5.50
C PRO A 353 6.17 9.75 4.54
N THR A 354 5.65 8.63 5.02
CA THR A 354 4.62 7.83 4.34
C THR A 354 3.35 7.80 5.18
N TYR A 355 2.20 7.73 4.54
CA TYR A 355 0.89 7.72 5.17
C TYR A 355 0.21 6.38 4.89
N PRO A 356 -0.46 5.78 5.89
CA PRO A 356 -0.89 6.40 7.15
C PRO A 356 0.15 6.47 8.27
N SER A 357 1.32 5.84 8.11
CA SER A 357 2.34 5.72 9.17
C SER A 357 2.80 7.05 9.80
N SER A 358 2.72 8.17 9.08
CA SER A 358 3.15 9.49 9.55
C SER A 358 2.02 10.40 10.04
N TYR A 359 0.77 9.93 10.09
CA TYR A 359 -0.30 10.68 10.74
C TYR A 359 -0.07 10.75 12.25
N ASP A 360 -0.55 11.83 12.86
CA ASP A 360 -0.46 12.00 14.32
C ASP A 360 -1.16 10.84 15.04
N ASP A 361 -0.56 10.40 16.16
CA ASP A 361 -1.06 9.31 17.01
C ASP A 361 -1.17 7.91 16.34
N VAL A 362 -0.66 7.73 15.12
CA VAL A 362 -0.42 6.42 14.50
C VAL A 362 0.95 5.90 14.95
N ILE A 363 0.99 4.64 15.42
CA ILE A 363 2.25 4.00 15.81
C ILE A 363 2.99 3.54 14.55
N SER A 364 4.06 4.24 14.21
CA SER A 364 4.93 3.92 13.08
C SER A 364 6.03 2.93 13.46
N VAL A 365 6.13 1.80 12.75
CA VAL A 365 7.00 0.68 13.11
C VAL A 365 8.03 0.36 12.03
N SER A 366 9.26 0.83 12.23
CA SER A 366 10.38 0.53 11.33
C SER A 366 10.93 -0.89 11.51
N ALA A 367 11.66 -1.39 10.50
CA ALA A 367 12.23 -2.74 10.50
C ALA A 367 13.71 -2.76 10.92
N ILE A 368 14.04 -3.71 11.80
CA ILE A 368 15.41 -4.08 12.16
C ILE A 368 15.75 -5.52 11.76
N ASP A 369 17.04 -5.81 11.63
CA ASP A 369 17.58 -7.15 11.43
C ASP A 369 17.91 -7.86 12.76
N SER A 370 18.45 -9.08 12.68
CA SER A 370 18.82 -9.89 13.85
C SER A 370 20.05 -9.39 14.62
N LEU A 371 20.69 -8.30 14.15
CA LEU A 371 21.79 -7.61 14.82
C LEU A 371 21.33 -6.30 15.47
N ASP A 372 20.02 -6.08 15.56
CA ASP A 372 19.38 -4.83 16.02
C ASP A 372 19.79 -3.60 15.19
N LEU A 373 20.12 -3.81 13.91
CA LEU A 373 20.42 -2.73 12.97
C LEU A 373 19.20 -2.45 12.11
N LYS A 374 18.99 -1.17 11.74
CA LYS A 374 17.94 -0.79 10.76
C LYS A 374 18.12 -1.64 9.50
N ALA A 375 17.07 -2.31 9.06
CA ALA A 375 17.07 -3.04 7.81
C ALA A 375 17.44 -2.09 6.66
N ASP A 376 18.22 -2.56 5.69
CA ASP A 376 18.72 -1.71 4.59
C ASP A 376 17.58 -1.06 3.79
N PHE A 377 16.41 -1.71 3.71
CA PHE A 377 15.21 -1.20 3.05
C PHE A 377 14.34 -0.29 3.93
N SER A 378 14.42 -0.37 5.27
CA SER A 378 13.43 0.31 6.13
C SER A 378 13.49 1.83 5.96
N ASN A 379 12.34 2.44 5.72
CA ASN A 379 12.18 3.89 5.89
C ASN A 379 12.47 4.30 7.34
N TYR A 380 12.89 5.56 7.52
CA TYR A 380 13.37 6.09 8.79
C TYR A 380 13.01 7.57 8.96
N GLY A 381 13.10 8.13 10.15
CA GLY A 381 12.84 9.55 10.34
C GLY A 381 12.33 9.87 11.73
N ASN A 382 11.97 11.13 11.95
CA ASN A 382 11.41 11.59 13.22
C ASN A 382 9.95 11.18 13.43
N TYR A 383 9.29 10.61 12.41
CA TYR A 383 7.92 10.10 12.46
C TYR A 383 7.86 8.63 12.89
N ILE A 384 9.02 7.96 13.05
CA ILE A 384 9.08 6.58 13.53
C ILE A 384 9.01 6.56 15.06
N ASP A 385 8.04 5.84 15.62
CA ASP A 385 7.90 5.70 17.08
C ASP A 385 8.75 4.57 17.64
N VAL A 386 8.70 3.41 16.98
CA VAL A 386 9.34 2.18 17.43
C VAL A 386 9.93 1.39 16.26
N CYS A 387 10.68 0.35 16.59
CA CYS A 387 11.18 -0.60 15.62
C CYS A 387 10.90 -2.02 16.12
N ALA A 388 10.70 -2.94 15.17
CA ALA A 388 10.57 -4.35 15.44
C ALA A 388 11.31 -5.15 14.35
N PRO A 389 11.63 -6.42 14.59
CA PRO A 389 12.25 -7.27 13.58
C PRO A 389 11.42 -7.30 12.29
N GLY A 390 12.09 -7.17 11.16
CA GLY A 390 11.43 -7.20 9.84
C GLY A 390 12.27 -7.88 8.76
N VAL A 391 13.38 -8.53 9.12
CA VAL A 391 14.27 -9.21 8.18
C VAL A 391 14.25 -10.71 8.43
N LYS A 392 13.91 -11.49 7.40
CA LYS A 392 13.81 -12.96 7.43
C LYS A 392 12.93 -13.44 8.58
N ILE A 393 11.75 -12.84 8.69
CA ILE A 393 10.73 -13.25 9.64
C ILE A 393 10.13 -14.56 9.15
N TYR A 394 9.84 -15.51 10.06
CA TYR A 394 9.15 -16.75 9.72
C TYR A 394 7.67 -16.67 10.12
N SER A 395 6.75 -16.90 9.19
CA SER A 395 5.31 -16.85 9.46
C SER A 395 4.51 -17.77 8.51
N SER A 396 3.19 -17.77 8.64
CA SER A 396 2.27 -18.49 7.76
C SER A 396 2.29 -17.96 6.34
N LEU A 397 2.15 -18.84 5.35
CA LEU A 397 1.92 -18.48 3.96
C LEU A 397 0.56 -19.01 3.50
N ALA A 398 0.05 -18.45 2.40
CA ALA A 398 -1.23 -18.86 1.84
C ALA A 398 -1.10 -19.99 0.80
N GLY A 399 -2.19 -20.73 0.63
CA GLY A 399 -2.35 -21.70 -0.43
C GLY A 399 -1.67 -23.04 -0.12
N GLU A 400 -0.89 -23.56 -1.08
CA GLU A 400 -0.22 -24.86 -0.90
C GLU A 400 0.99 -24.81 0.04
N TYR A 401 1.46 -23.60 0.38
CA TYR A 401 2.55 -23.38 1.32
C TYR A 401 1.96 -22.96 2.66
N GLN A 402 2.34 -23.65 3.73
CA GLN A 402 1.87 -23.30 5.07
C GLN A 402 2.81 -22.30 5.77
N TRP A 403 4.08 -22.27 5.39
CA TRP A 403 5.11 -21.53 6.14
C TRP A 403 6.23 -21.04 5.22
N GLY A 404 6.85 -19.92 5.60
CA GLY A 404 8.03 -19.41 4.90
C GLY A 404 8.61 -18.17 5.55
N TYR A 405 9.58 -17.59 4.85
CA TYR A 405 10.27 -16.39 5.27
C TYR A 405 9.90 -15.19 4.41
N TRP A 406 9.77 -14.02 5.03
CA TRP A 406 9.62 -12.75 4.31
C TRP A 406 10.27 -11.61 5.09
N SER A 407 10.58 -10.51 4.39
CA SER A 407 11.24 -9.33 4.95
C SER A 407 10.56 -8.08 4.43
N GLY A 408 10.30 -7.13 5.32
CA GLY A 408 9.51 -5.94 5.03
C GLY A 408 9.11 -5.24 6.33
N THR A 409 8.91 -3.93 6.28
CA THR A 409 8.32 -3.18 7.41
C THR A 409 6.89 -3.61 7.70
N SER A 410 6.19 -4.12 6.68
CA SER A 410 4.88 -4.79 6.79
C SER A 410 4.88 -5.97 7.75
N PHE A 411 6.05 -6.52 8.10
CA PHE A 411 6.19 -7.63 9.06
C PHE A 411 6.69 -7.17 10.44
N SER A 412 7.12 -5.92 10.56
CA SER A 412 7.44 -5.28 11.84
C SER A 412 6.20 -4.68 12.48
N ALA A 413 5.34 -4.02 11.70
CA ALA A 413 4.04 -3.48 12.16
C ALA A 413 3.18 -4.52 12.92
N PRO A 414 2.92 -5.74 12.39
CA PRO A 414 2.13 -6.74 13.10
C PRO A 414 2.80 -7.27 14.38
N MET A 415 4.12 -7.17 14.52
CA MET A 415 4.76 -7.48 15.79
C MET A 415 4.38 -6.48 16.87
N ALA A 416 4.40 -5.18 16.54
CA ALA A 416 3.98 -4.13 17.47
C ALA A 416 2.47 -4.17 17.74
N ALA A 417 1.64 -4.50 16.74
CA ALA A 417 0.20 -4.67 16.94
C ALA A 417 -0.14 -5.83 17.87
N GLY A 418 0.71 -6.87 17.94
CA GLY A 418 0.55 -7.98 18.87
C GLY A 418 1.07 -7.71 20.30
N ILE A 419 1.97 -6.74 20.49
CA ILE A 419 2.49 -6.35 21.82
C ILE A 419 1.44 -5.50 22.54
#